data_AF-A0A939BNW6-F1
#
_entry.id   AF-A0A939BNW6-F1
#
_cell.length_a   1.000
_cell.length_b   1.000
_cell.length_c   1.000
_cell.angle_alpha   90.00
_cell.angle_beta   90.00
_cell.angle_gamma   90.00
#
_symmetry.space_group_name_H-M   'P 1'
#
loop_
_entity.id
_entity.type
_entity.pdbx_description
1 polymer ?
#
loop_
_entity_poly.entity_id
_entity_poly.type
_entity_poly.pdbx_seq_one_letter_code
_entity_poly.pdbx_strand_id
1 'polypeptide(L)'
;MFAASLLGAKLGLISQLVYILTGLVGFPIFTKGGGIHYIFQPTFGYLIGFAVGAYVIGKLIENKEKNIRTFLIANLTGLIVFYLLGASYLYLIMNFYIGQSYSLNKTIIGGFLVFLPWDALKAIITAIITPKVINRIKTFVPISNP
;
A
#
# COMPACT_ATOMS: atom_id res chain seq x y z
N MET A 1 2.30 -4.43 -0.11
CA MET A 1 2.10 -5.82 0.38
C MET A 1 3.42 -6.57 0.41
N PHE A 2 3.97 -7.01 -0.71
CA PHE A 2 5.18 -7.86 -0.74
C PHE A 2 6.39 -7.28 0.04
N ALA A 3 6.74 -6.01 -0.18
CA ALA A 3 7.83 -5.36 0.57
C ALA A 3 7.62 -5.40 2.09
N ALA A 4 6.42 -5.04 2.57
CA ALA A 4 6.08 -5.11 3.99
C ALA A 4 6.10 -6.55 4.53
N SER A 5 5.61 -7.50 3.73
CA SER A 5 5.58 -8.92 4.10
C SER A 5 6.95 -9.59 4.12
N LEU A 6 8.00 -8.96 3.57
CA LEU A 6 9.38 -9.42 3.67
C LEU A 6 10.22 -8.59 4.64
N LEU A 7 9.98 -7.29 4.72
CA LEU A 7 10.87 -6.37 5.46
C LEU A 7 10.35 -6.04 6.87
N GLY A 8 9.07 -6.33 7.17
CA GLY A 8 8.44 -5.93 8.42
C GLY A 8 7.90 -4.50 8.39
N ALA A 9 7.44 -4.00 9.52
CA ALA A 9 6.70 -2.75 9.65
C ALA A 9 7.59 -1.54 9.33
N LYS A 10 8.75 -1.45 9.99
CA LYS A 10 9.64 -0.29 9.90
C LYS A 10 10.26 -0.17 8.51
N LEU A 11 10.89 -1.25 8.03
CA LEU A 11 11.56 -1.25 6.73
C LEU A 11 10.57 -1.27 5.56
N GLY A 12 9.40 -1.90 5.73
CA GLY A 12 8.30 -1.80 4.77
C GLY A 12 7.81 -0.36 4.61
N LEU A 13 7.60 0.36 5.71
CA LEU A 13 7.25 1.77 5.71
C LEU A 13 8.33 2.63 5.04
N ILE A 14 9.59 2.46 5.46
CA ILE A 14 10.73 3.23 4.91
C ILE A 14 10.85 3.00 3.40
N SER A 15 10.68 1.76 2.93
CA SER A 15 10.69 1.45 1.49
C SER A 15 9.64 2.25 0.72
N GLN A 16 8.42 2.34 1.24
CA GLN A 16 7.37 3.14 0.60
C GLN A 16 7.63 4.64 0.69
N LEU A 17 8.15 5.13 1.83
CA LEU A 17 8.51 6.54 1.97
C LEU A 17 9.62 6.94 1.01
N VAL A 18 10.66 6.11 0.83
CA VAL A 18 11.72 6.35 -0.15
C VAL A 18 11.14 6.43 -1.56
N TYR A 19 10.25 5.51 -1.94
CA TYR A 19 9.54 5.58 -3.22
C TYR A 19 8.78 6.91 -3.40
N ILE A 20 8.01 7.33 -2.40
CA ILE A 20 7.22 8.56 -2.45
C ILE A 20 8.13 9.79 -2.54
N LEU A 21 9.12 9.90 -1.66
CA LEU A 21 10.05 11.03 -1.63
C LEU A 21 10.84 11.14 -2.93
N THR A 22 11.28 10.01 -3.51
CA THR A 22 12.00 9.99 -4.79
C THR A 22 11.13 10.56 -5.90
N GLY A 23 9.85 10.18 -5.96
CA GLY A 23 8.93 10.73 -6.96
C GLY A 23 8.65 12.21 -6.72
N LEU A 24 8.51 12.65 -5.47
CA LEU A 24 8.29 14.06 -5.12
C LEU A 24 9.50 14.96 -5.41
N VAL A 25 10.73 14.44 -5.32
CA VAL A 25 11.96 15.15 -5.72
C VAL A 25 11.97 15.48 -7.23
N GLY A 26 11.24 14.73 -8.05
CA GLY A 26 11.10 15.01 -9.49
C GLY A 26 11.42 13.84 -10.40
N PHE A 27 11.82 12.68 -9.86
CA PHE A 27 12.03 11.49 -10.68
C PHE A 27 10.70 11.01 -11.27
N PRO A 28 10.63 10.70 -12.58
CA PRO A 28 9.38 10.36 -13.27
C PRO A 28 8.96 8.90 -13.02
N ILE A 29 8.82 8.53 -11.75
CA ILE A 29 8.46 7.17 -11.30
C ILE A 29 6.98 7.01 -11.00
N PHE A 30 6.22 8.12 -10.88
CA PHE A 30 4.77 8.06 -10.78
C PHE A 30 4.13 8.00 -12.16
N THR A 31 2.86 7.58 -12.22
CA THR A 31 2.15 7.36 -13.48
C THR A 31 1.99 8.60 -14.36
N LYS A 32 2.06 9.80 -13.77
CA LYS A 32 2.01 11.09 -14.48
C LYS A 32 3.31 11.91 -14.32
N GLY A 33 4.45 11.23 -14.19
CA GLY A 33 5.75 11.87 -14.02
C GLY A 33 6.20 11.91 -12.55
N GLY A 34 6.62 13.08 -12.08
CA GLY A 34 7.14 13.29 -10.72
C GLY A 34 7.04 14.76 -10.31
N GLY A 35 7.55 15.08 -9.13
CA GLY A 35 7.65 16.43 -8.60
C GLY A 35 6.65 16.71 -7.48
N ILE A 36 6.92 17.80 -6.75
CA ILE A 36 6.14 18.17 -5.56
C ILE A 36 4.67 18.47 -5.87
N HIS A 37 4.37 18.95 -7.09
CA HIS A 37 3.00 19.20 -7.54
C HIS A 37 2.16 17.93 -7.59
N TYR A 38 2.77 16.74 -7.59
CA TYR A 38 2.07 15.48 -7.63
C TYR A 38 1.20 15.26 -6.39
N ILE A 39 1.49 15.96 -5.28
CA ILE A 39 0.62 15.97 -4.09
C ILE A 39 -0.81 16.34 -4.47
N PHE A 40 -1.01 17.32 -5.36
CA PHE A 40 -2.35 17.75 -5.79
C PHE A 40 -3.05 16.78 -6.75
N GLN A 41 -2.43 15.67 -7.14
CA GLN A 41 -3.08 14.67 -7.96
C GLN A 41 -4.13 13.91 -7.12
N PRO A 42 -5.33 13.63 -7.68
CA PRO A 42 -6.38 12.95 -6.93
C PRO A 42 -5.98 11.57 -6.40
N THR A 43 -5.05 10.90 -7.08
CA THR A 43 -4.56 9.57 -6.72
C THR A 43 -3.41 9.58 -5.71
N PHE A 44 -2.92 10.75 -5.30
CA PHE A 44 -1.78 10.85 -4.38
C PHE A 44 -2.07 10.21 -3.02
N GLY A 45 -3.30 10.30 -2.50
CA GLY A 45 -3.67 9.68 -1.23
C GLY A 45 -3.47 8.17 -1.18
N TYR A 46 -3.52 7.48 -2.32
CA TYR A 46 -3.22 6.05 -2.38
C TYR A 46 -1.74 5.76 -2.13
N LEU A 47 -0.83 6.70 -2.42
CA LEU A 47 0.58 6.59 -2.05
C LEU A 47 0.77 6.67 -0.54
N ILE A 48 0.06 7.60 0.12
CA ILE A 48 0.02 7.68 1.58
C ILE A 48 -0.56 6.39 2.16
N GLY A 49 -1.65 5.90 1.58
CA GLY A 49 -2.26 4.62 1.89
C GLY A 49 -1.30 3.44 1.76
N PHE A 50 -0.42 3.44 0.75
CA PHE A 50 0.61 2.40 0.61
C PHE A 50 1.62 2.42 1.75
N ALA A 51 2.10 3.61 2.15
CA ALA A 51 3.06 3.73 3.23
C ALA A 51 2.48 3.24 4.57
N VAL A 52 1.29 3.74 4.94
CA VAL A 52 0.62 3.35 6.19
C VAL A 52 0.18 1.89 6.15
N GLY A 53 -0.38 1.44 5.02
CA GLY A 53 -0.77 0.04 4.81
C GLY A 53 0.43 -0.91 4.91
N ALA A 54 1.61 -0.52 4.38
CA ALA A 54 2.83 -1.31 4.50
C ALA A 54 3.28 -1.45 5.97
N TYR A 55 3.22 -0.37 6.75
CA TYR A 55 3.50 -0.43 8.19
C TYR A 55 2.56 -1.41 8.91
N VAL A 56 1.25 -1.31 8.67
CA VAL A 56 0.23 -2.17 9.29
C VAL A 56 0.44 -3.64 8.91
N ILE A 57 0.68 -3.93 7.63
CA ILE A 57 0.96 -5.30 7.15
C ILE A 57 2.17 -5.87 7.88
N GLY A 58 3.29 -5.14 7.89
CA GLY A 58 4.51 -5.60 8.52
C GLY A 58 4.32 -5.84 10.02
N LYS A 59 3.60 -4.94 10.71
CA LYS A 59 3.37 -5.04 12.17
C LYS A 59 2.55 -6.26 12.54
N LEU A 60 1.56 -6.62 11.71
CA LEU A 60 0.74 -7.81 11.90
C LEU A 60 1.50 -9.11 11.65
N ILE A 61 2.61 -9.06 10.91
CA ILE A 61 3.42 -10.23 10.53
C ILE A 61 4.57 -10.47 11.50
N GLU A 62 5.26 -9.41 11.97
CA GLU A 62 6.51 -9.48 12.74
C GLU A 62 6.49 -10.55 13.85
N ASN A 63 5.47 -10.52 14.70
CA ASN A 63 5.37 -11.39 15.89
C ASN A 63 4.42 -12.58 15.71
N LYS A 64 4.15 -12.99 14.47
CA LYS A 64 3.25 -14.11 14.16
C LYS A 64 3.94 -15.19 13.35
N GLU A 65 3.34 -16.38 13.37
CA GLU A 65 3.75 -17.48 12.51
C GLU A 65 3.72 -17.09 11.04
N LYS A 66 4.77 -17.47 10.30
CA LYS A 66 4.95 -17.14 8.88
C LYS A 66 4.17 -18.10 7.97
N ASN A 67 2.90 -18.32 8.28
CA ASN A 67 1.99 -19.15 7.49
C ASN A 67 1.12 -18.30 6.54
N ILE A 68 0.50 -18.94 5.54
CA ILE A 68 -0.30 -18.26 4.51
C ILE A 68 -1.44 -17.43 5.13
N ARG A 69 -2.08 -17.95 6.19
CA ARG A 69 -3.21 -17.28 6.86
C ARG A 69 -2.78 -15.94 7.47
N THR A 70 -1.64 -15.90 8.15
CA THR A 70 -1.08 -14.66 8.70
C THR A 70 -0.86 -13.61 7.62
N PHE A 71 -0.21 -13.99 6.52
CA PHE A 71 0.05 -13.06 5.42
C PHE A 71 -1.22 -12.59 4.73
N LEU A 72 -2.21 -13.48 4.54
CA LEU A 72 -3.48 -13.12 3.92
C LEU A 72 -4.24 -12.10 4.77
N ILE A 73 -4.40 -12.35 6.07
CA ILE A 73 -5.06 -11.42 7.00
C ILE A 73 -4.32 -10.09 7.01
N ALA A 74 -2.99 -10.11 7.15
CA ALA A 74 -2.20 -8.88 7.18
C ALA A 74 -2.37 -8.07 5.88
N ASN A 75 -2.27 -8.72 4.72
CA ASN A 75 -2.45 -8.07 3.42
C ASN A 75 -3.85 -7.46 3.27
N LEU A 76 -4.91 -8.20 3.64
CA LEU A 76 -6.29 -7.69 3.58
C LEU A 76 -6.50 -6.50 4.52
N THR A 77 -5.95 -6.55 5.73
CA THR A 77 -6.01 -5.41 6.67
C THR A 77 -5.27 -4.20 6.11
N GLY A 78 -4.08 -4.39 5.54
CA GLY A 78 -3.36 -3.32 4.86
C GLY A 78 -4.11 -2.75 3.66
N LEU A 79 -4.84 -3.59 2.92
CA LEU A 79 -5.66 -3.17 1.79
C LEU A 79 -6.82 -2.26 2.23
N ILE A 80 -7.46 -2.59 3.36
CA ILE A 80 -8.49 -1.73 3.96
C ILE A 80 -7.90 -0.35 4.30
N VAL A 81 -6.75 -0.31 4.97
CA VAL A 81 -6.08 0.95 5.31
C VAL A 81 -5.70 1.76 4.06
N PHE A 82 -5.18 1.09 3.03
CA PHE A 82 -4.84 1.69 1.75
C PHE A 82 -6.05 2.38 1.12
N TYR A 83 -7.19 1.68 1.02
CA TYR A 83 -8.38 2.22 0.40
C TYR A 83 -9.05 3.30 1.24
N LEU A 84 -9.06 3.17 2.57
CA LEU A 84 -9.59 4.21 3.45
C LEU A 84 -8.84 5.54 3.23
N LEU A 85 -7.50 5.52 3.32
CA LEU A 85 -6.71 6.74 3.15
C LEU A 85 -6.77 7.27 1.71
N GLY A 86 -6.69 6.39 0.71
CA GLY A 86 -6.74 6.77 -0.69
C GLY A 86 -8.08 7.38 -1.10
N ALA A 87 -9.20 6.72 -0.75
CA ALA A 87 -10.54 7.19 -1.09
C ALA A 87 -10.92 8.46 -0.30
N SER A 88 -10.55 8.56 0.98
CA SER A 88 -10.75 9.78 1.76
C SER A 88 -10.02 10.97 1.12
N TYR A 89 -8.77 10.79 0.72
CA TYR A 89 -8.02 11.83 0.03
C TYR A 89 -8.67 12.21 -1.31
N LEU A 90 -9.03 11.22 -2.13
CA LEU A 90 -9.68 11.43 -3.43
C LEU A 90 -10.95 12.26 -3.28
N TYR A 91 -11.79 11.94 -2.30
CA TYR A 91 -13.00 12.69 -2.03
C TYR A 91 -12.71 14.14 -1.63
N LEU A 92 -11.74 14.35 -0.72
CA LEU A 92 -11.40 15.68 -0.23
C LEU A 92 -10.79 16.57 -1.32
N ILE A 93 -9.81 16.06 -2.07
CA ILE A 93 -9.12 16.85 -3.10
C ILE A 93 -10.05 17.20 -4.26
N MET A 94 -10.95 16.28 -4.65
CA MET A 94 -11.91 16.56 -5.73
C MET A 94 -12.92 17.64 -5.34
N ASN A 95 -13.48 17.57 -4.13
CA ASN A 95 -14.53 18.50 -3.70
C ASN A 95 -13.98 19.84 -3.19
N PHE A 96 -12.90 19.84 -2.41
CA PHE A 96 -12.41 21.05 -1.73
C PHE A 96 -11.29 21.79 -2.48
N TYR A 97 -10.49 21.10 -3.29
CA TYR A 97 -9.37 21.73 -4.01
C TYR A 97 -9.67 21.92 -5.50
N ILE A 98 -10.12 20.86 -6.17
CA ILE A 98 -10.45 20.91 -7.61
C ILE A 98 -11.82 21.56 -7.85
N GLY A 99 -12.71 21.54 -6.84
CA GLY A 99 -14.03 22.16 -6.92
C GLY A 99 -15.02 21.40 -7.79
N GLN A 100 -14.81 20.10 -8.02
CA GLN A 100 -15.76 19.26 -8.72
C GLN A 100 -16.70 18.57 -7.73
N SER A 101 -18.01 18.58 -8.03
CA SER A 101 -19.02 17.84 -7.27
C SER A 101 -18.82 16.33 -7.44
N TYR A 102 -17.97 15.76 -6.59
CA TYR A 102 -17.57 14.36 -6.64
C TYR A 102 -18.30 13.58 -5.54
N SER A 103 -19.33 12.84 -5.93
CA SER A 103 -20.18 12.13 -4.96
C SER A 103 -19.43 10.96 -4.29
N LEU A 104 -19.92 10.58 -3.10
CA LEU A 104 -19.40 9.41 -2.38
C LEU A 104 -19.52 8.14 -3.23
N ASN A 105 -20.62 7.95 -3.96
CA ASN A 105 -20.80 6.79 -4.84
C ASN A 105 -19.74 6.73 -5.93
N LYS A 106 -19.39 7.86 -6.57
CA LYS A 106 -18.31 7.91 -7.57
C LYS A 106 -16.96 7.60 -6.94
N THR A 107 -16.70 8.08 -5.73
CA THR A 107 -15.48 7.79 -4.97
C THR A 107 -15.35 6.30 -4.67
N ILE A 108 -16.44 5.66 -4.22
CA ILE A 108 -16.44 4.23 -3.89
C ILE A 108 -16.27 3.38 -5.15
N ILE A 109 -17.02 3.68 -6.21
CA ILE A 109 -16.95 2.88 -7.44
C ILE A 109 -15.59 3.08 -8.11
N GLY A 110 -15.24 4.33 -8.41
CA GLY A 110 -14.05 4.68 -9.17
C GLY A 110 -12.74 4.59 -8.38
N GLY A 111 -12.78 4.76 -7.06
CA GLY A 111 -11.60 4.77 -6.19
C GLY A 111 -11.37 3.47 -5.41
N PHE A 112 -12.34 2.56 -5.36
CA PHE A 112 -12.24 1.33 -4.57
C PHE A 112 -12.72 0.11 -5.35
N LEU A 113 -13.99 0.11 -5.79
CA LEU A 113 -14.67 -1.10 -6.25
C LEU A 113 -14.07 -1.68 -7.52
N VAL A 114 -13.64 -0.83 -8.46
CA VAL A 114 -13.01 -1.26 -9.73
C VAL A 114 -11.65 -1.91 -9.50
N PHE A 115 -10.90 -1.47 -8.48
CA PHE A 115 -9.55 -1.96 -8.19
C PHE A 115 -9.53 -3.17 -7.24
N LEU A 116 -10.58 -3.32 -6.44
CA LEU A 116 -10.67 -4.32 -5.38
C LEU A 116 -10.42 -5.76 -5.86
N PRO A 117 -10.99 -6.26 -6.98
CA PRO A 117 -10.76 -7.63 -7.42
C PRO A 117 -9.28 -7.90 -7.75
N TRP A 118 -8.64 -6.95 -8.41
CA TRP A 118 -7.24 -7.05 -8.80
C TRP A 118 -6.30 -7.00 -7.59
N ASP A 119 -6.62 -6.16 -6.59
CA ASP A 119 -5.80 -6.05 -5.39
C ASP A 119 -6.02 -7.22 -4.42
N ALA A 120 -7.24 -7.76 -4.34
CA ALA A 120 -7.53 -8.99 -3.62
C ALA A 120 -6.74 -10.16 -4.20
N LEU A 121 -6.68 -10.28 -5.53
CA LEU A 121 -5.85 -11.29 -6.20
C LEU A 121 -4.37 -11.14 -5.82
N LYS A 122 -3.81 -9.91 -5.87
CA LYS A 122 -2.43 -9.65 -5.44
C LYS A 122 -2.20 -9.99 -3.96
N ALA A 123 -3.17 -9.76 -3.09
CA ALA A 123 -3.10 -10.10 -1.67
C ALA A 123 -2.98 -11.62 -1.47
N ILE A 124 -3.78 -12.40 -2.20
CA ILE A 124 -3.76 -13.87 -2.17
C ILE A 124 -2.43 -14.39 -2.72
N ILE A 125 -2.01 -13.92 -3.89
CA ILE A 125 -0.73 -14.31 -4.51
C ILE A 125 0.43 -14.02 -3.57
N THR A 126 0.46 -12.82 -3.00
CA THR A 126 1.48 -12.41 -2.02
C THR A 126 1.48 -13.36 -0.82
N ALA A 127 0.32 -13.71 -0.28
CA ALA A 127 0.21 -14.58 0.90
C ALA A 127 0.72 -16.01 0.64
N ILE A 128 0.54 -16.53 -0.57
CA ILE A 128 1.01 -17.87 -0.96
C ILE A 128 2.53 -17.88 -1.23
N ILE A 129 3.03 -16.84 -1.88
CA ILE A 129 4.44 -16.77 -2.32
C ILE A 129 5.36 -16.40 -1.16
N THR A 130 4.96 -15.48 -0.30
CA THR A 130 5.84 -14.90 0.74
C THR A 130 6.47 -15.96 1.66
N PRO A 131 5.74 -16.93 2.24
CA PRO A 131 6.35 -17.98 3.07
C PRO A 131 7.43 -18.79 2.32
N LYS A 132 7.20 -19.10 1.04
CA LYS A 132 8.12 -19.86 0.20
C LYS A 132 9.39 -19.07 -0.07
N VAL A 133 9.25 -17.77 -0.33
CA VAL A 133 10.38 -16.85 -0.55
C VAL A 133 11.19 -16.71 0.73
N ILE A 134 10.55 -16.41 1.86
CA ILE A 134 11.22 -16.28 3.16
C ILE A 134 12.06 -17.52 3.44
N ASN A 135 11.53 -18.73 3.21
CA ASN A 135 12.26 -19.96 3.45
C ASN A 135 13.54 -20.12 2.60
N ARG A 136 13.61 -19.48 1.42
CA ARG A 136 14.78 -19.53 0.52
C ARG A 136 15.80 -18.43 0.80
N ILE A 137 15.37 -17.29 1.35
CA ILE A 137 16.23 -16.11 1.57
C ILE A 137 16.28 -15.67 3.04
N LYS A 138 16.10 -16.60 3.99
CA LYS A 138 16.06 -16.33 5.45
C LYS A 138 17.21 -15.44 5.93
N THR A 139 18.40 -15.62 5.37
CA THR A 139 19.60 -14.86 5.74
C THR A 139 19.48 -13.36 5.47
N PHE A 140 18.63 -12.94 4.52
CA PHE A 140 18.48 -11.55 4.08
C PHE A 140 17.15 -10.92 4.50
N VAL A 141 16.24 -11.70 5.09
CA VAL A 141 14.89 -11.26 5.42
C VAL A 141 14.85 -10.88 6.91
N PRO A 142 14.57 -9.61 7.26
CA PRO A 142 14.55 -9.18 8.67
C PRO A 142 13.53 -9.93 9.52
N ILE A 143 12.38 -10.29 8.94
CA ILE A 143 11.28 -10.94 9.67
C ILE A 143 11.47 -12.44 9.90
N SER A 144 12.55 -13.05 9.41
CA SER A 144 12.83 -14.48 9.65
C SER A 144 13.66 -14.75 10.90
N ASN A 145 14.27 -13.73 11.50
CA ASN A 145 14.91 -13.85 12.81
C ASN A 145 13.90 -13.44 13.89
N PRO A 146 13.58 -14.33 14.86
CA PRO A 146 12.65 -14.04 15.95
C PRO A 146 13.16 -12.93 16.88
#